data_AF-A0A498KAS2-F1
#
_entry.id   AF-A0A498KAS2-F1
#
_cell.length_a   1.000
_cell.length_b   1.000
_cell.length_c   1.000
_cell.angle_alpha   90.00
_cell.angle_beta   90.00
_cell.angle_gamma   90.00
#
_symmetry.space_group_name_H-M   'P 1'
#
loop_
_entity.id
_entity.type
_entity.pdbx_description
1 polymer ?
#
loop_
_entity_poly.entity_id
_entity_poly.type
_entity_poly.pdbx_seq_one_letter_code
_entity_poly.pdbx_strand_id
1 'polypeptide(L)'
;MVKWDNKVVAIPNNGDAEWRTNGEDREVIIERTDDINCVRVTVAGLVEVDIRVRPIGEKENKVHNYQMPADDTFAHLETQFRFTNLSDLVEGVLGKTYWPGYVSPVKVGVPMPMVGGEDKYNTSFLFSPLCKVCRFQKQPEVAAAGGIAQY
;
A
#
# COMPACT_ATOMS: atom_id res chain seq x y z
N MET A 1 11.39 4.39 -12.37
CA MET A 1 10.93 5.77 -12.66
C MET A 1 9.52 5.90 -12.11
N VAL A 2 9.28 6.85 -11.19
CA VAL A 2 7.99 7.03 -10.51
C VAL A 2 7.03 7.78 -11.44
N LYS A 3 5.75 7.42 -11.43
CA LYS A 3 4.71 8.06 -12.25
C LYS A 3 3.50 8.43 -11.39
N TRP A 4 2.93 9.61 -11.67
CA TRP A 4 1.65 10.09 -11.15
C TRP A 4 0.73 10.39 -12.34
N ASP A 5 -0.47 9.81 -12.39
CA ASP A 5 -1.40 9.93 -13.53
C ASP A 5 -0.74 9.72 -14.90
N ASN A 6 0.05 8.64 -15.00
CA ASN A 6 0.87 8.27 -16.16
C ASN A 6 1.97 9.27 -16.54
N LYS A 7 2.11 10.39 -15.83
CA LYS A 7 3.19 11.38 -16.01
C LYS A 7 4.35 11.06 -15.08
N VAL A 8 5.56 11.21 -15.60
CA VAL A 8 6.77 10.94 -14.83
C VAL A 8 6.97 12.05 -13.81
N VAL A 9 7.27 11.66 -12.57
CA VAL A 9 7.58 12.59 -11.50
C VAL A 9 9.00 12.34 -11.01
N ALA A 10 9.73 13.43 -10.80
CA ALA A 10 11.07 13.40 -10.23
C ALA A 10 10.95 13.72 -8.74
N ILE A 11 11.33 12.76 -7.90
CA ILE A 11 11.51 12.97 -6.46
C ILE A 11 13.03 13.08 -6.26
N PRO A 12 13.54 14.25 -5.84
CA PRO A 12 14.96 14.43 -5.58
C PRO A 12 15.50 13.40 -4.56
N ASN A 13 16.78 13.02 -4.66
CA ASN A 13 17.37 11.97 -3.81
C ASN A 13 17.97 12.49 -2.49
N ASN A 14 17.85 13.78 -2.17
CA ASN A 14 18.27 14.31 -0.88
C ASN A 14 17.32 13.85 0.25
N GLY A 15 17.83 13.79 1.48
CA GLY A 15 16.98 13.75 2.67
C GLY A 15 16.06 14.98 2.66
N ASP A 16 14.80 14.77 3.05
CA ASP A 16 13.73 15.80 3.08
C ASP A 16 13.25 16.27 1.70
N ALA A 17 13.58 15.54 0.63
CA ALA A 17 13.02 15.81 -0.68
C ALA A 17 11.49 15.60 -0.68
N GLU A 18 10.77 16.54 -1.26
CA GLU A 18 9.32 16.49 -1.38
C GLU A 18 8.89 16.69 -2.83
N TRP A 19 7.87 15.94 -3.25
CA TRP A 19 7.09 16.19 -4.44
C TRP A 19 5.62 16.29 -4.04
N ARG A 20 4.89 17.26 -4.59
CA ARG A 20 3.44 17.41 -4.37
C ARG A 20 2.69 17.72 -5.65
N THR A 21 1.41 17.33 -5.70
CA THR A 21 0.50 17.72 -6.78
C THR A 21 0.14 19.19 -6.67
N ASN A 22 0.14 19.91 -7.80
CA ASN A 22 -0.34 21.29 -7.88
C ASN A 22 -1.61 21.32 -8.73
N GLY A 23 -2.79 21.56 -8.13
CA GLY A 23 -4.07 21.57 -8.83
C GLY A 23 -5.28 21.72 -7.91
N GLU A 24 -6.49 21.72 -8.49
CA GLU A 24 -7.77 21.75 -7.75
C GLU A 24 -8.16 20.38 -7.19
N ASP A 25 -7.49 19.31 -7.63
CA ASP A 25 -7.69 17.95 -7.14
C ASP A 25 -7.15 17.75 -5.71
N ARG A 26 -7.49 16.60 -5.13
CA ARG A 26 -6.99 16.21 -3.80
C ARG A 26 -5.45 16.20 -3.77
N GLU A 27 -4.88 16.94 -2.82
CA GLU A 27 -3.43 17.04 -2.65
C GLU A 27 -2.82 15.66 -2.34
N VAL A 28 -1.77 15.32 -3.09
CA VAL A 28 -0.88 14.20 -2.81
C VAL A 28 0.53 14.70 -2.63
N ILE A 29 1.16 14.27 -1.54
CA ILE A 29 2.53 14.62 -1.16
C ILE A 29 3.33 13.33 -1.07
N ILE A 30 4.53 13.31 -1.65
CA ILE A 30 5.50 12.24 -1.53
C ILE A 30 6.80 12.83 -0.98
N GLU A 31 7.19 12.38 0.20
CA GLU A 31 8.35 12.86 0.94
C GLU A 31 9.38 11.74 1.12
N ARG A 32 10.67 12.05 1.01
CA ARG A 32 11.72 11.15 1.50
C ARG A 32 11.94 11.43 2.98
N THR A 33 11.80 10.39 3.80
CA THR A 33 11.87 10.50 5.26
C THR A 33 13.21 10.07 5.84
N ASP A 34 14.12 9.64 4.98
CA ASP A 34 15.47 9.17 5.31
C ASP A 34 16.35 9.30 4.05
N ASP A 35 17.66 9.08 4.19
CA ASP A 35 18.61 9.23 3.08
C ASP A 35 18.36 8.20 1.97
N ILE A 36 17.91 7.00 2.34
CA ILE A 36 17.67 5.88 1.42
C ILE A 36 16.41 5.09 1.79
N ASN A 37 15.73 4.57 0.76
CA ASN A 37 14.71 3.52 0.87
C ASN A 37 13.50 3.81 1.78
N CYS A 38 13.28 5.08 2.17
CA CYS A 38 12.18 5.48 3.03
C CYS A 38 11.40 6.62 2.38
N VAL A 39 10.08 6.42 2.23
CA VAL A 39 9.18 7.44 1.70
C VAL A 39 7.91 7.52 2.54
N ARG A 40 7.34 8.71 2.64
CA ARG A 40 5.98 8.94 3.12
C ARG A 40 5.12 9.40 1.96
N VAL A 41 3.94 8.82 1.84
CA VAL A 41 2.93 9.22 0.85
C VAL A 41 1.70 9.68 1.60
N THR A 42 1.32 10.92 1.40
CA THR A 42 0.16 11.55 2.03
C THR A 42 -0.86 11.89 0.96
N VAL A 43 -2.09 11.40 1.13
CA VAL A 43 -3.25 11.72 0.29
C VAL A 43 -4.24 12.47 1.18
N ALA A 44 -4.41 13.77 0.93
CA ALA A 44 -5.10 14.69 1.83
C ALA A 44 -6.52 14.21 2.19
N GLY A 45 -6.77 14.08 3.49
CA GLY A 45 -8.08 13.67 4.03
C GLY A 45 -8.43 12.19 3.82
N LEU A 46 -7.48 11.35 3.38
CA LEU A 46 -7.69 9.91 3.23
C LEU A 46 -6.68 9.07 4.02
N VAL A 47 -5.40 9.14 3.66
CA VAL A 47 -4.39 8.21 4.18
C VAL A 47 -3.00 8.82 4.12
N GLU A 48 -2.20 8.52 5.13
CA GLU A 48 -0.76 8.64 5.14
C GLU A 48 -0.15 7.24 5.21
N VAL A 49 0.84 6.98 4.36
CA VAL A 49 1.55 5.70 4.29
C VAL A 49 3.04 5.95 4.42
N ASP A 50 3.65 5.46 5.50
CA ASP A 50 5.10 5.35 5.62
C ASP A 50 5.55 4.01 5.02
N ILE A 51 6.51 4.06 4.10
CA ILE A 51 7.05 2.89 3.41
C ILE A 51 8.56 2.88 3.60
N ARG A 52 9.10 1.77 4.08
CA ARG A 52 10.53 1.57 4.31
C ARG A 52 10.95 0.21 3.76
N VAL A 53 12.04 0.20 2.99
CA VAL A 53 12.64 -1.05 2.49
C VAL A 53 13.90 -1.34 3.29
N ARG A 54 13.96 -2.52 3.93
CA ARG A 54 15.12 -2.97 4.73
C ARG A 54 15.69 -4.25 4.14
N PRO A 55 16.98 -4.27 3.74
CA PRO A 55 17.61 -5.50 3.28
C PRO A 55 17.72 -6.50 4.43
N ILE A 56 17.51 -7.77 4.13
CA ILE A 56 17.61 -8.84 5.11
C ILE A 56 19.09 -9.19 5.30
N GLY A 57 19.56 -9.06 6.54
CA GLY A 57 20.95 -9.37 6.90
C GLY A 57 21.19 -10.85 7.18
N GLU A 58 22.46 -11.27 7.28
CA GLU A 58 22.83 -12.66 7.57
C GLU A 58 22.20 -13.20 8.87
N LYS A 59 22.16 -12.38 9.91
CA LYS A 59 21.61 -12.78 11.22
C LYS A 59 20.14 -13.12 11.09
N GLU A 60 19.40 -12.30 10.38
CA GLU A 60 17.97 -12.46 10.16
C GLU A 60 17.67 -13.65 9.24
N ASN A 61 18.44 -13.81 8.17
CA ASN A 61 18.39 -15.01 7.32
C ASN A 61 18.61 -16.30 8.09
N LYS A 62 19.56 -16.33 9.04
CA LYS A 62 19.79 -17.50 9.90
C LYS A 62 18.60 -17.79 10.83
N VAL A 63 17.98 -16.74 11.39
CA VAL A 63 16.84 -16.89 12.32
C VAL A 63 15.57 -17.35 11.61
N HIS A 64 15.29 -16.80 10.43
CA HIS A 64 14.07 -17.10 9.67
C HIS A 64 14.25 -18.16 8.59
N ASN A 65 15.48 -18.65 8.41
CA ASN A 65 15.87 -19.64 7.40
C ASN A 65 15.36 -19.27 5.99
N TYR A 66 15.57 -18.01 5.59
CA TYR A 66 15.16 -17.54 4.26
C TYR A 66 15.96 -18.21 3.12
N GLN A 67 17.08 -18.88 3.44
CA GLN A 67 17.95 -19.57 2.48
C GLN A 67 18.44 -18.63 1.37
N MET A 68 18.79 -17.39 1.75
CA MET A 68 19.25 -16.40 0.77
C MET A 68 20.53 -16.87 0.08
N PRO A 69 20.63 -16.67 -1.26
CA PRO A 69 21.85 -16.93 -2.01
C PRO A 69 22.97 -15.94 -1.63
N ALA A 70 24.21 -16.25 -2.01
CA ALA A 70 25.37 -15.46 -1.59
C ALA A 70 25.49 -14.10 -2.29
N ASP A 71 24.85 -13.95 -3.45
CA ASP A 71 24.94 -12.80 -4.35
C ASP A 71 23.62 -12.01 -4.49
N ASP A 72 22.59 -12.39 -3.75
CA ASP A 72 21.29 -11.69 -3.74
C ASP A 72 20.74 -11.58 -2.31
N THR A 73 19.88 -10.60 -2.08
CA THR A 73 19.26 -10.37 -0.77
C THR A 73 17.78 -10.07 -0.92
N PHE A 74 16.99 -10.67 -0.04
CA PHE A 74 15.60 -10.26 0.11
C PHE A 74 15.52 -8.96 0.90
N ALA A 75 14.39 -8.29 0.80
CA ALA A 75 14.11 -7.09 1.58
C ALA A 75 12.74 -7.19 2.23
N HIS A 76 12.65 -6.68 3.45
CA HIS A 76 11.37 -6.37 4.07
C HIS A 76 10.82 -5.09 3.49
N LEU A 77 9.54 -5.13 3.13
CA LEU A 77 8.74 -3.96 2.82
C LEU A 77 7.90 -3.62 4.05
N GLU A 78 8.40 -2.70 4.85
CA GLU A 78 7.72 -2.19 6.02
C GLU A 78 6.74 -1.11 5.58
N THR A 79 5.46 -1.26 5.94
CA THR A 79 4.42 -0.29 5.64
C THR A 79 3.64 0.05 6.90
N GLN A 80 3.45 1.33 7.16
CA GLN A 80 2.60 1.82 8.24
C GLN A 80 1.54 2.75 7.65
N PHE A 81 0.28 2.45 7.95
CA PHE A 81 -0.87 3.20 7.44
C PHE A 81 -1.48 4.03 8.56
N ARG A 82 -1.82 5.28 8.25
CA ARG A 82 -2.67 6.13 9.07
C ARG A 82 -3.83 6.60 8.22
N PHE A 83 -5.00 6.05 8.50
CA PHE A 83 -6.22 6.44 7.80
C PHE A 83 -6.91 7.58 8.55
N THR A 84 -7.44 8.54 7.79
CA THR A 84 -8.28 9.61 8.33
C THR A 84 -9.70 9.47 7.79
N ASN A 85 -10.68 9.86 8.60
CA ASN A 85 -12.09 9.91 8.21
C ASN A 85 -12.67 8.59 7.64
N LEU A 86 -12.31 7.45 8.26
CA LEU A 86 -12.88 6.14 7.88
C LEU A 86 -14.38 6.08 8.20
N SER A 87 -15.17 5.58 7.26
CA SER A 87 -16.60 5.32 7.50
C SER A 87 -16.80 4.07 8.36
N ASP A 88 -17.97 3.96 8.99
CA ASP A 88 -18.41 2.73 9.68
C ASP A 88 -18.61 1.52 8.74
N LEU A 89 -18.53 1.72 7.42
CA LEU A 89 -18.55 0.68 6.40
C LEU A 89 -17.15 0.36 5.86
N VAL A 90 -16.09 0.73 6.58
CA VAL A 90 -14.71 0.46 6.17
C VAL A 90 -14.48 -1.05 6.02
N GLU A 91 -13.83 -1.43 4.93
CA GLU A 91 -13.58 -2.82 4.57
C GLU A 91 -12.19 -2.94 3.91
N GLY A 92 -11.62 -4.13 3.94
CA GLY A 92 -10.28 -4.41 3.40
C GLY A 92 -9.45 -5.26 4.35
N VAL A 93 -8.26 -5.68 3.90
CA VAL A 93 -7.31 -6.47 4.71
C VAL A 93 -7.01 -5.76 6.04
N LEU A 94 -6.67 -4.47 5.96
CA LEU A 94 -6.41 -3.60 7.11
C LEU A 94 -7.66 -2.79 7.51
N GLY A 95 -8.45 -2.31 6.54
CA GLY A 95 -9.58 -1.43 6.82
C GLY A 95 -10.58 -2.01 7.83
N LYS A 96 -10.89 -3.30 7.74
CA LYS A 96 -11.84 -3.96 8.64
C LYS A 96 -11.43 -3.93 10.11
N THR A 97 -10.14 -3.81 10.44
CA THR A 97 -9.69 -3.75 11.83
C THR A 97 -10.04 -2.42 12.50
N TYR A 98 -10.41 -1.41 11.71
CA TYR A 98 -10.85 -0.10 12.19
C TYR A 98 -12.38 0.03 12.29
N TRP A 99 -13.14 -0.97 11.84
CA TRP A 99 -14.61 -0.96 11.93
C TRP A 99 -15.04 -1.04 13.41
N PRO A 100 -15.90 -0.12 13.89
CA PRO A 100 -16.61 -0.29 15.16
C PRO A 100 -17.19 -1.69 15.37
N GLY A 101 -16.78 -2.35 16.46
CA GLY A 101 -17.24 -3.69 16.81
C GLY A 101 -16.51 -4.84 16.10
N TYR A 102 -15.43 -4.57 15.37
CA TYR A 102 -14.59 -5.63 14.81
C TYR A 102 -14.01 -6.53 15.91
N VAL A 103 -14.34 -7.82 15.85
CA VAL A 103 -13.75 -8.86 16.68
C VAL A 103 -12.73 -9.62 15.84
N SER A 104 -11.46 -9.54 16.23
CA SER A 104 -10.40 -10.20 15.49
C SER A 104 -10.54 -11.73 15.60
N PRO A 105 -10.65 -12.47 14.47
CA PRO A 105 -10.67 -13.93 14.49
C PRO A 105 -9.29 -14.53 14.69
N VAL A 106 -8.27 -13.69 14.91
CA VAL A 106 -6.87 -14.08 15.07
C VAL A 106 -6.72 -15.05 16.23
N LYS A 107 -6.03 -16.18 16.00
CA LYS A 107 -5.72 -17.13 17.07
C LYS A 107 -4.67 -16.52 17.99
N VAL A 108 -5.05 -16.25 19.23
CA VAL A 108 -4.10 -15.81 20.27
C VAL A 108 -3.26 -17.01 20.72
N GLY A 109 -1.96 -16.80 20.94
CA GLY A 109 -1.06 -17.81 21.49
C GLY A 109 -0.41 -18.76 20.46
N VAL A 110 -0.59 -18.53 19.16
CA VAL A 110 0.18 -19.24 18.12
C VAL A 110 1.29 -18.35 17.55
N PRO A 111 2.45 -18.93 17.19
CA PRO A 111 3.48 -18.19 16.45
C PRO A 111 2.93 -17.67 15.12
N MET A 112 3.12 -16.37 14.84
CA MET A 112 2.74 -15.69 13.58
C MET A 112 1.27 -15.90 13.17
N PRO A 113 0.30 -15.40 13.95
CA PRO A 113 -1.08 -15.61 13.61
C PRO A 113 -1.47 -14.76 12.38
N MET A 114 -2.02 -15.42 11.37
CA MET A 114 -2.38 -14.75 10.12
C MET A 114 -3.77 -14.13 10.20
N VAL A 115 -3.88 -12.89 9.74
CA VAL A 115 -5.12 -12.16 9.51
C VAL A 115 -5.14 -11.68 8.08
N GLY A 116 -6.32 -11.52 7.48
CA GLY A 116 -6.40 -10.88 6.17
C GLY A 116 -7.34 -11.54 5.18
N GLY A 117 -7.96 -12.68 5.51
CA GLY A 117 -9.03 -13.27 4.68
C GLY A 117 -8.59 -13.52 3.24
N GLU A 118 -7.47 -14.23 3.06
CA GLU A 118 -6.84 -14.50 1.76
C GLU A 118 -7.85 -14.94 0.69
N ASP A 119 -8.78 -15.83 1.05
CA ASP A 119 -9.84 -16.33 0.17
C ASP A 119 -10.73 -15.23 -0.44
N LYS A 120 -10.85 -14.09 0.24
CA LYS A 120 -11.67 -12.92 -0.14
C LYS A 120 -10.88 -11.86 -0.90
N TYR A 121 -9.65 -11.57 -0.47
CA TYR A 121 -8.84 -10.47 -1.02
C TYR A 121 -7.72 -10.91 -1.95
N ASN A 122 -7.63 -12.20 -2.30
CA ASN A 122 -6.68 -12.66 -3.29
C ASN A 122 -6.88 -11.92 -4.63
N THR A 123 -5.78 -11.41 -5.17
CA THR A 123 -5.69 -10.67 -6.44
C THR A 123 -4.75 -11.38 -7.40
N SER A 124 -5.01 -11.31 -8.71
CA SER A 124 -4.18 -11.97 -9.71
C SER A 124 -2.74 -11.43 -9.83
N PHE A 125 -2.50 -10.18 -9.47
CA PHE A 125 -1.17 -9.53 -9.46
C PHE A 125 -1.17 -8.30 -8.55
N LEU A 126 0.03 -7.82 -8.17
CA LEU A 126 0.25 -6.80 -7.14
C LEU A 126 -0.55 -5.49 -7.33
N PHE A 127 -0.77 -5.06 -8.56
CA PHE A 127 -1.48 -3.82 -8.89
C PHE A 127 -2.95 -4.03 -9.27
N SER A 128 -3.46 -5.26 -9.19
CA SER A 128 -4.83 -5.55 -9.56
C SER A 128 -5.79 -5.00 -8.51
N PRO A 129 -6.78 -4.16 -8.88
CA PRO A 129 -7.80 -3.71 -7.95
C PRO A 129 -8.91 -4.77 -7.74
N LEU A 130 -8.82 -5.93 -8.43
CA LEU A 130 -9.88 -6.92 -8.48
C LEU A 130 -9.65 -8.04 -7.46
N CYS A 131 -10.61 -8.21 -6.56
CA CYS A 131 -10.74 -9.36 -5.68
C CYS A 131 -12.23 -9.70 -5.46
N LYS A 132 -12.52 -10.85 -4.85
CA LYS A 132 -13.90 -11.36 -4.70
C LYS A 132 -14.81 -10.40 -3.93
N VAL A 133 -14.26 -9.64 -2.99
CA VAL A 133 -15.02 -8.72 -2.11
C VAL A 133 -14.59 -7.25 -2.26
N CYS A 134 -13.74 -6.95 -3.24
CA CYS A 134 -13.24 -5.60 -3.45
C CYS A 134 -14.39 -4.68 -3.90
N ARG A 135 -14.63 -3.61 -3.13
CA ARG A 135 -15.72 -2.65 -3.39
C ARG A 135 -15.46 -1.81 -4.65
N PHE A 136 -14.20 -1.48 -4.90
CA PHE A 136 -13.79 -0.68 -6.05
C PHE A 136 -13.32 -1.60 -7.17
N GLN A 137 -14.24 -1.98 -8.04
CA GLN A 137 -13.91 -2.64 -9.30
C GLN A 137 -13.86 -1.55 -10.36
N LYS A 138 -12.67 -1.22 -10.89
CA LYS A 138 -12.63 -0.51 -12.17
C LYS A 138 -13.39 -1.39 -13.15
N GLN A 139 -14.51 -0.89 -13.68
CA GLN A 139 -15.13 -1.57 -14.83
C GLN A 139 -14.03 -1.74 -15.87
N PRO A 140 -13.87 -2.93 -16.48
CA PRO A 140 -12.98 -3.05 -17.62
C PRO A 140 -13.38 -1.96 -18.59
N GLU A 141 -12.40 -1.14 -18.99
CA GLU A 141 -12.58 -0.06 -19.95
C GLU A 141 -13.26 -0.69 -21.17
N VAL A 142 -14.57 -0.48 -21.28
CA VAL A 142 -15.33 -0.91 -22.45
C VAL A 142 -14.69 -0.14 -23.57
N ALA A 143 -13.95 -0.88 -24.40
CA ALA A 143 -13.30 -0.36 -25.59
C ALA A 143 -14.26 0.64 -26.26
N ALA A 144 -13.77 1.87 -26.39
CA ALA A 144 -14.45 3.02 -26.96
C ALA A 144 -15.69 2.69 -27.80
N ALA A 145 -16.87 2.88 -27.21
CA ALA A 145 -18.09 3.11 -27.96
C ALA A 145 -18.91 4.14 -27.18
N GLY A 146 -19.06 5.31 -27.80
CA GLY A 146 -19.51 6.56 -27.21
C GLY A 146 -20.68 6.46 -26.24
N GLY A 147 -20.54 7.13 -25.10
CA GLY A 147 -21.60 7.33 -24.13
C GLY A 147 -21.17 8.38 -23.12
N ILE A 148 -21.61 9.61 -23.36
CA ILE A 148 -21.47 10.77 -22.48
C ILE A 148 -22.02 10.41 -21.09
N ALA A 149 -21.20 10.52 -20.04
CA ALA A 149 -21.69 10.53 -18.67
C ALA A 149 -21.22 11.83 -18.01
N GLN A 150 -22.17 12.74 -17.85
CA GLN A 150 -22.06 13.94 -17.03
C GLN A 150 -22.11 13.52 -15.55
N TYR A 151 -21.14 13.99 -14.77
CA TYR A 151 -21.31 14.49 -13.41
C TYR A 151 -20.33 15.62 -13.20
#